data_AF-A0A8R1Y514-F1
#
_entry.id   AF-A0A8R1Y514-F1
#
_cell.length_a   1.000
_cell.length_b   1.000
_cell.length_c   1.000
_cell.angle_alpha   90.00
_cell.angle_beta   90.00
_cell.angle_gamma   90.00
#
_symmetry.space_group_name_H-M   'P 1'
#
loop_
_entity.id
_entity.type
_entity.pdbx_description
1 polymer ?
#
loop_
_entity_poly.entity_id
_entity_poly.type
_entity_poly.pdbx_seq_one_letter_code
_entity_poly.pdbx_strand_id
1 'polypeptide(L)'
;MSATSHKSSSKNRRQKKRIVYVDKNAPKRPRSAYVHFVNARRKELTDSGRHEALRPRSFLADIGKQWKILPDDQKKLYLDKSAEEHANYEKAMEEYKKTEAYNQFQIKKEGLMKQRMLELKKRKNDMKSSDDEAIFFYFEDDKSEAVVASDIPIFSKEFLAYNKSQESKCKKLRKMVSALQEENDLLKADIAKLSERMKLICGQQHGAVQWSTKIKQRWTKLLIDALAYVSVDGEYPTPQNIETYMQKLKKLIVENPSSKDLIAVRMALSEVNFT
;
A
#
# COMPACT_ATOMS: atom_id res chain seq x y z
N MET A 1 -4.37 -57.93 -16.23
CA MET A 1 -5.12 -56.65 -16.29
C MET A 1 -4.14 -55.50 -16.16
N SER A 2 -3.51 -55.06 -17.26
CA SER A 2 -2.55 -53.96 -17.24
C SER A 2 -3.24 -52.72 -17.80
N ALA A 3 -3.71 -51.85 -16.90
CA ALA A 3 -4.33 -50.59 -17.27
C ALA A 3 -3.23 -49.61 -17.73
N THR A 4 -3.11 -49.43 -19.04
CA THR A 4 -2.26 -48.40 -19.64
C THR A 4 -2.86 -47.02 -19.34
N SER A 5 -2.32 -46.37 -18.31
CA SER A 5 -2.66 -45.00 -17.94
C SER A 5 -2.25 -44.05 -19.07
N HIS A 6 -3.23 -43.62 -19.88
CA HIS A 6 -3.06 -42.53 -20.83
C HIS A 6 -2.70 -41.25 -20.08
N LYS A 7 -1.40 -40.93 -20.07
CA LYS A 7 -0.88 -39.65 -19.60
C LYS A 7 -1.36 -38.56 -20.55
N SER A 8 -2.50 -37.97 -20.22
CA SER A 8 -3.07 -36.85 -20.95
C SER A 8 -2.07 -35.68 -21.00
N SER A 9 -1.91 -35.15 -22.21
CA SER A 9 -0.96 -34.11 -22.58
C SER A 9 -1.28 -32.79 -21.87
N SER A 10 -0.77 -32.61 -20.66
CA SER A 10 -0.62 -31.29 -20.03
C SER A 10 0.67 -30.65 -20.51
N LYS A 11 0.69 -30.16 -21.76
CA LYS A 11 1.80 -29.35 -22.28
C LYS A 11 1.25 -28.09 -22.93
N ASN A 12 1.80 -26.95 -22.52
CA ASN A 12 1.58 -25.58 -23.04
C ASN A 12 0.41 -24.75 -22.50
N ARG A 13 0.25 -24.66 -21.17
CA ARG A 13 -0.22 -23.40 -20.58
C ARG A 13 0.95 -22.42 -20.52
N ARG A 14 1.40 -21.92 -21.69
CA ARG A 14 2.40 -20.83 -21.77
C ARG A 14 1.89 -19.70 -20.86
N GLN A 15 2.58 -19.46 -19.74
CA GLN A 15 2.25 -18.40 -18.80
C GLN A 15 2.21 -17.09 -19.60
N LYS A 16 1.01 -16.51 -19.74
CA LYS A 16 0.82 -15.26 -20.50
C LYS A 16 1.61 -14.18 -19.77
N LYS A 17 2.73 -13.72 -20.36
CA LYS A 17 3.49 -12.59 -19.81
C LYS A 17 2.55 -11.39 -19.69
N ARG A 18 2.49 -10.78 -18.51
CA ARG A 18 1.73 -9.55 -18.28
C ARG A 18 2.35 -8.45 -19.13
N ILE A 19 1.68 -8.05 -20.21
CA ILE A 19 2.13 -6.95 -21.07
C ILE A 19 1.98 -5.66 -20.27
N VAL A 20 3.10 -4.94 -20.09
CA VAL A 20 3.15 -3.62 -19.48
C VAL A 20 3.55 -2.64 -20.58
N TYR A 21 2.69 -1.66 -20.85
CA TYR A 21 3.02 -0.57 -21.77
C TYR A 21 3.88 0.43 -21.00
N VAL A 22 5.19 0.38 -21.22
CA VAL A 22 6.15 1.28 -20.59
C VAL A 22 6.50 2.38 -21.56
N ASP A 23 6.31 3.61 -21.12
CA ASP A 23 6.79 4.79 -21.82
C ASP A 23 8.26 5.03 -21.48
N LYS A 24 9.12 5.19 -22.50
CA LYS A 24 10.55 5.45 -22.31
C LYS A 24 10.83 6.91 -21.98
N ASN A 25 9.95 7.82 -22.37
CA ASN A 25 10.11 9.26 -22.20
C ASN A 25 9.49 9.77 -20.89
N ALA A 26 8.65 8.95 -20.25
CA ALA A 26 8.02 9.34 -18.99
C ALA A 26 9.06 9.45 -17.85
N PRO A 27 8.91 10.45 -16.96
CA PRO A 27 9.66 10.53 -15.71
C PRO A 27 9.63 9.20 -14.95
N LYS A 28 10.78 8.81 -14.38
CA LYS A 28 10.88 7.58 -13.58
C LYS A 28 10.24 7.79 -12.22
N ARG A 29 9.47 6.80 -11.77
CA ARG A 29 8.86 6.83 -10.44
C ARG A 29 9.92 6.97 -9.35
N PRO A 30 9.66 7.82 -8.34
CA PRO A 30 10.56 8.06 -7.23
C PRO A 30 10.65 6.79 -6.37
N ARG A 31 11.72 6.70 -5.57
CA ARG A 31 11.91 5.56 -4.68
C ARG A 31 11.17 5.82 -3.38
N SER A 32 10.55 4.77 -2.83
CA SER A 32 9.99 4.81 -1.47
C SER A 32 11.11 4.93 -0.42
N ALA A 33 10.80 5.47 0.76
CA ALA A 33 11.72 5.55 1.90
C ALA A 33 12.45 4.23 2.23
N TYR A 34 11.72 3.11 2.21
CA TYR A 34 12.32 1.78 2.42
C TYR A 34 13.40 1.46 1.38
N VAL A 35 13.19 1.82 0.11
CA VAL A 35 14.17 1.59 -0.96
C VAL A 35 15.40 2.48 -0.78
N HIS A 36 15.24 3.70 -0.27
CA HIS A 36 16.39 4.53 0.12
C HIS A 36 17.20 3.87 1.23
N PHE A 37 16.53 3.34 2.27
CA PHE A 37 17.19 2.60 3.35
C PHE A 37 17.92 1.36 2.83
N VAL A 38 17.27 0.54 1.99
CA VAL A 38 17.89 -0.64 1.36
C VAL A 38 19.12 -0.24 0.55
N ASN A 39 19.05 0.84 -0.23
CA ASN A 39 20.18 1.31 -1.03
C ASN A 39 21.32 1.88 -0.18
N ALA A 40 21.00 2.60 0.90
CA ALA A 40 21.99 3.08 1.86
C ALA A 40 22.72 1.92 2.53
N ARG A 41 21.98 0.89 2.97
CA ARG A 41 22.57 -0.30 3.60
C ARG A 41 23.38 -1.15 2.61
N ARG A 42 22.93 -1.24 1.35
CA ARG A 42 23.74 -1.84 0.27
C ARG A 42 25.05 -1.11 0.08
N LYS A 43 25.01 0.22 0.00
CA LYS A 43 26.20 1.06 -0.19
C LYS A 43 27.18 0.88 0.98
N GLU A 44 26.70 0.93 2.22
CA GLU A 44 27.52 0.71 3.41
C GLU A 44 28.20 -0.68 3.42
N LEU A 45 27.47 -1.74 3.03
CA LEU A 45 28.04 -3.09 2.95
C LEU A 45 29.06 -3.23 1.82
N THR A 46 28.87 -2.54 0.70
CA THR A 46 29.84 -2.50 -0.40
C THR A 46 31.10 -1.72 0.01
N ASP A 47 30.93 -0.52 0.56
CA ASP A 47 32.03 0.37 0.93
C ASP A 47 32.88 -0.21 2.09
N SER A 48 32.27 -0.98 2.99
CA SER A 48 32.98 -1.71 4.06
C SER A 48 33.60 -3.04 3.62
N GLY A 49 33.54 -3.39 2.32
CA GLY A 49 34.07 -4.65 1.78
C GLY A 49 33.22 -5.89 2.06
N ARG A 50 32.11 -5.76 2.82
CA ARG A 50 31.18 -6.84 3.20
C ARG A 50 30.15 -7.16 2.11
N HIS A 51 30.55 -7.07 0.85
CA HIS A 51 29.70 -7.35 -0.31
C HIS A 51 29.09 -8.76 -0.31
N GLU A 52 29.75 -9.73 0.33
CA GLU A 52 29.23 -11.10 0.50
C GLU A 52 27.89 -11.11 1.26
N ALA A 53 27.64 -10.14 2.15
CA ALA A 53 26.35 -10.01 2.84
C ALA A 53 25.17 -9.68 1.90
N LEU A 54 25.43 -9.26 0.66
CA LEU A 54 24.41 -8.96 -0.35
C LEU A 54 23.97 -10.18 -1.16
N ARG A 55 24.77 -11.26 -1.16
CA ARG A 55 24.56 -12.47 -1.96
C ARG A 55 23.40 -13.36 -1.47
N PRO A 56 23.20 -13.56 -0.15
CA PRO A 56 22.13 -14.41 0.35
C PRO A 56 20.75 -13.92 -0.09
N ARG A 57 19.88 -14.86 -0.50
CA ARG A 57 18.47 -14.56 -0.79
C ARG A 57 17.72 -13.98 0.42
N SER A 58 18.20 -14.25 1.63
CA SER A 58 17.66 -13.72 2.88
C SER A 58 17.92 -12.23 3.10
N PHE A 59 18.87 -11.61 2.38
CA PHE A 59 19.27 -10.21 2.58
C PHE A 59 18.08 -9.25 2.64
N LEU A 60 17.15 -9.31 1.67
CA LEU A 60 15.98 -8.44 1.66
C LEU A 60 15.02 -8.70 2.83
N ALA A 61 14.94 -9.94 3.33
CA ALA A 61 14.14 -10.26 4.50
C ALA A 61 14.75 -9.68 5.77
N ASP A 62 16.08 -9.76 5.91
CA ASP A 62 16.81 -9.23 7.07
C ASP A 62 16.81 -7.70 7.10
N ILE A 63 16.96 -7.04 5.94
CA ILE A 63 16.77 -5.59 5.80
C ILE A 63 15.34 -5.18 6.15
N GLY A 64 14.34 -5.97 5.75
CA GLY A 64 12.94 -5.74 6.13
C GLY A 64 12.72 -5.77 7.64
N LYS A 65 13.42 -6.65 8.37
CA LYS A 65 13.40 -6.67 9.84
C LYS A 65 14.09 -5.44 10.43
N GLN A 66 15.26 -5.07 9.90
CA GLN A 66 16.00 -3.87 10.33
C GLN A 66 15.15 -2.60 10.15
N TRP A 67 14.45 -2.46 9.03
CA TRP A 67 13.54 -1.33 8.78
C TRP A 67 12.41 -1.23 9.81
N LYS A 68 11.86 -2.37 10.26
CA LYS A 68 10.79 -2.36 11.28
C LYS A 68 11.29 -1.86 12.64
N ILE A 69 12.50 -2.28 13.04
CA ILE A 69 13.12 -1.97 14.33
C ILE A 69 13.79 -0.59 14.33
N LEU A 70 14.08 -0.02 13.15
CA LEU A 70 14.75 1.27 13.01
C LEU A 70 14.01 2.37 13.80
N PRO A 71 14.72 3.21 14.59
CA PRO A 71 14.13 4.35 15.29
C PRO A 71 13.41 5.30 14.33
N ASP A 72 12.35 5.95 14.81
CA ASP A 72 11.53 6.82 13.97
C ASP A 72 12.31 8.03 13.46
N ASP A 73 13.27 8.54 14.22
CA ASP A 73 14.18 9.62 13.79
C ASP A 73 15.02 9.23 12.57
N GLN A 74 15.54 8.00 12.57
CA GLN A 74 16.31 7.48 11.43
C GLN A 74 15.41 7.14 10.25
N LYS A 75 14.20 6.63 10.49
CA LYS A 75 13.20 6.44 9.42
C LYS A 75 12.81 7.77 8.79
N LYS A 76 12.64 8.82 9.60
CA LYS A 76 12.24 10.16 9.16
C LYS A 76 13.19 10.70 8.11
N LEU A 77 14.51 10.54 8.28
CA LEU A 77 15.50 10.91 7.26
C LEU A 77 15.19 10.32 5.87
N TYR A 78 14.83 9.04 5.81
CA TYR A 78 14.50 8.37 4.55
C TYR A 78 13.10 8.70 4.04
N LEU A 79 12.15 8.98 4.94
CA LEU A 79 10.80 9.43 4.61
C LEU A 79 10.84 10.83 3.98
N ASP A 80 11.56 11.77 4.58
CA ASP A 80 11.72 13.14 4.08
C ASP A 80 12.39 13.13 2.71
N LYS A 81 13.48 12.37 2.55
CA LYS A 81 14.14 12.19 1.24
C LYS A 81 13.21 11.63 0.17
N SER A 82 12.40 10.64 0.55
CA SER A 82 11.40 10.06 -0.36
C SER A 82 10.32 11.08 -0.72
N ALA A 83 9.84 11.86 0.25
CA ALA A 83 8.84 12.90 0.04
C ALA A 83 9.34 13.99 -0.92
N GLU A 84 10.60 14.41 -0.81
CA GLU A 84 11.23 15.35 -1.73
C GLU A 84 11.30 14.80 -3.16
N GLU A 85 11.79 13.56 -3.33
CA GLU A 85 11.82 12.92 -4.66
C GLU A 85 10.41 12.73 -5.24
N HIS A 86 9.42 12.46 -4.40
CA HIS A 86 8.01 12.37 -4.78
C HIS A 86 7.48 13.72 -5.29
N ALA A 87 7.71 14.81 -4.57
CA ALA A 87 7.29 16.14 -4.99
C ALA A 87 7.94 16.55 -6.33
N ASN A 88 9.23 16.24 -6.52
CA ASN A 88 9.93 16.52 -7.78
C ASN A 88 9.37 15.67 -8.94
N TYR A 89 9.03 14.41 -8.69
CA TYR A 89 8.39 13.55 -9.67
C TYR A 89 7.01 14.05 -10.09
N GLU A 90 6.20 14.55 -9.16
CA GLU A 90 4.87 15.08 -9.46
C GLU A 90 4.95 16.27 -10.41
N LYS A 91 5.84 17.22 -10.13
CA LYS A 91 6.10 18.37 -11.02
C LYS A 91 6.56 17.92 -12.42
N ALA A 92 7.55 17.03 -12.48
CA ALA A 92 8.04 16.50 -13.77
C ALA A 92 6.95 15.74 -14.55
N MET A 93 6.03 15.06 -13.85
CA MET A 93 4.90 14.37 -14.46
C MET A 93 3.82 15.33 -14.98
N GLU A 94 3.59 16.46 -14.31
CA GLU A 94 2.66 17.50 -14.78
C GLU A 94 3.17 18.16 -16.07
N GLU A 95 4.46 18.44 -16.14
CA GLU A 95 5.12 18.91 -17.37
C GLU A 95 5.06 17.85 -18.48
N TYR A 96 5.34 16.59 -18.12
CA TYR A 96 5.29 15.49 -19.07
C TYR A 96 3.91 15.29 -19.69
N LYS A 97 2.85 15.38 -18.89
CA LYS A 97 1.45 15.24 -19.36
C LYS A 97 1.06 16.30 -20.40
N LYS A 98 1.71 17.47 -20.41
CA LYS A 98 1.48 18.54 -21.39
C LYS A 98 2.27 18.33 -22.68
N THR A 99 3.21 17.39 -22.71
CA THR A 99 4.09 17.15 -23.85
C THR A 99 3.41 16.25 -24.89
N GLU A 100 3.68 16.50 -26.17
CA GLU A 100 3.14 15.70 -27.27
C GLU A 100 3.56 14.21 -27.20
N ALA A 101 4.75 13.93 -26.63
CA ALA A 101 5.20 12.57 -26.35
C ALA A 101 4.21 11.77 -25.49
N TYR A 102 3.57 12.41 -24.50
CA TYR A 102 2.56 11.77 -23.66
C TYR A 102 1.28 11.47 -24.45
N ASN A 103 0.82 12.41 -25.28
CA ASN A 103 -0.36 12.21 -26.14
C ASN A 103 -0.15 11.05 -27.10
N GLN A 104 0.98 11.01 -27.80
CA GLN A 104 1.35 9.92 -28.71
C GLN A 104 1.44 8.59 -27.97
N PHE A 105 1.98 8.58 -26.75
CA PHE A 105 2.02 7.38 -25.92
C PHE A 105 0.61 6.90 -25.54
N GLN A 106 -0.32 7.79 -25.17
CA GLN A 106 -1.70 7.40 -24.87
C GLN A 106 -2.41 6.83 -26.11
N ILE A 107 -2.32 7.52 -27.26
CA ILE A 107 -2.90 7.03 -28.52
C ILE A 107 -2.35 5.65 -28.87
N LYS A 108 -1.02 5.48 -28.81
CA LYS A 108 -0.36 4.19 -29.07
C LYS A 108 -0.82 3.11 -28.09
N LYS A 109 -0.91 3.44 -26.80
CA LYS A 109 -1.37 2.52 -25.74
C LYS A 109 -2.82 2.09 -25.97
N GLU A 110 -3.71 3.01 -26.31
CA GLU A 110 -5.11 2.72 -26.64
C GLU A 110 -5.23 1.86 -27.89
N GLY A 111 -4.48 2.18 -28.96
CA GLY A 111 -4.42 1.37 -30.17
C GLY A 111 -3.97 -0.07 -29.88
N LEU A 112 -2.91 -0.25 -29.09
CA LEU A 112 -2.43 -1.57 -28.66
C LEU A 112 -3.47 -2.30 -27.78
N MET A 113 -4.17 -1.59 -26.90
CA MET A 113 -5.25 -2.17 -26.10
C MET A 113 -6.43 -2.64 -26.97
N LYS A 114 -6.86 -1.83 -27.94
CA LYS A 114 -7.92 -2.17 -28.90
C LYS A 114 -7.52 -3.39 -29.73
N GLN A 115 -6.31 -3.40 -30.30
CA GLN A 115 -5.78 -4.53 -31.07
C GLN A 115 -5.77 -5.82 -30.23
N ARG A 116 -5.34 -5.73 -28.97
CA ARG A 116 -5.32 -6.87 -28.06
C ARG A 116 -6.72 -7.35 -27.69
N MET A 117 -7.67 -6.44 -27.48
CA MET A 117 -9.06 -6.80 -27.22
C MET A 117 -9.63 -7.58 -28.40
N LEU A 118 -9.34 -7.14 -29.63
CA LEU A 118 -9.74 -7.84 -30.85
C LEU A 118 -9.08 -9.22 -30.96
N GLU A 119 -7.78 -9.34 -30.66
CA GLU A 119 -7.08 -10.63 -30.65
C GLU A 119 -7.68 -11.60 -29.61
N LEU A 120 -7.98 -11.12 -28.40
CA LEU A 120 -8.63 -11.92 -27.36
C LEU A 120 -10.03 -12.37 -27.77
N LYS A 121 -10.81 -11.50 -28.45
CA LYS A 121 -12.13 -11.83 -28.99
C LYS A 121 -12.02 -12.86 -30.11
N LYS A 122 -11.10 -12.68 -31.07
CA LYS A 122 -10.86 -13.65 -32.15
C LYS A 122 -10.52 -15.02 -31.59
N ARG A 123 -9.57 -15.09 -30.65
CA ARG A 123 -9.22 -16.35 -29.98
C ARG A 123 -10.38 -16.98 -29.21
N LYS A 124 -11.32 -16.18 -28.71
CA LYS A 124 -12.53 -16.68 -28.03
C LYS A 124 -13.55 -17.21 -29.04
N ASN A 125 -13.72 -16.54 -30.18
CA ASN A 125 -14.58 -17.00 -31.27
C ASN A 125 -14.01 -18.26 -31.93
N ASP A 126 -12.70 -18.35 -32.16
CA ASP A 126 -12.05 -19.57 -32.69
C ASP A 126 -12.23 -20.77 -31.72
N MET A 127 -12.35 -20.50 -30.41
CA MET A 127 -12.68 -21.52 -29.39
C MET A 127 -14.18 -21.81 -29.26
N LYS A 128 -15.04 -20.95 -29.79
CA LYS A 128 -16.49 -21.01 -29.59
C LYS A 128 -17.28 -21.09 -30.91
N SER A 129 -16.61 -21.34 -32.02
CA SER A 129 -17.22 -21.59 -33.34
C SER A 129 -17.75 -23.01 -33.44
N SER A 130 -18.64 -23.35 -32.51
CA SER A 130 -19.80 -24.21 -32.74
C SER A 130 -20.96 -23.35 -32.25
N ASP A 131 -21.65 -22.73 -33.20
CA ASP A 131 -22.93 -22.02 -33.09
C ASP A 131 -23.06 -20.95 -31.98
N ASP A 132 -22.74 -19.70 -32.34
CA ASP A 132 -23.54 -18.51 -31.96
C ASP A 132 -22.89 -17.23 -32.51
N GLU A 133 -23.35 -16.80 -33.68
CA GLU A 133 -22.87 -15.62 -34.39
C GLU A 133 -23.52 -14.35 -33.82
N ALA A 134 -23.03 -13.89 -32.66
CA ALA A 134 -23.51 -12.66 -32.03
C ALA A 134 -22.76 -11.42 -32.56
N ILE A 135 -23.45 -10.69 -33.44
CA ILE A 135 -23.09 -9.41 -34.07
C ILE A 135 -22.57 -8.37 -33.05
N PHE A 136 -21.34 -7.90 -33.28
CA PHE A 136 -20.63 -6.88 -32.49
C PHE A 136 -20.62 -5.54 -33.25
N PHE A 137 -21.58 -4.65 -32.97
CA PHE A 137 -21.53 -3.25 -33.40
C PHE A 137 -21.06 -2.33 -32.26
N TYR A 138 -20.28 -1.31 -32.63
CA TYR A 138 -19.65 -0.33 -31.76
C TYR A 138 -20.68 0.65 -31.17
N PHE A 139 -20.41 1.12 -29.95
CA PHE A 139 -21.11 2.24 -29.31
C PHE A 139 -20.60 3.54 -29.93
N GLU A 140 -21.46 4.22 -30.68
CA GLU A 140 -21.26 5.62 -31.05
C GLU A 140 -22.24 6.47 -30.22
N ASP A 141 -21.80 7.68 -29.88
CA ASP A 141 -22.22 8.48 -28.74
C ASP A 141 -23.69 8.94 -28.77
N ASP A 142 -24.36 8.81 -27.62
CA ASP A 142 -25.82 8.73 -27.41
C ASP A 142 -26.45 10.12 -27.15
N LYS A 143 -26.35 11.04 -28.13
CA LYS A 143 -27.07 12.34 -28.07
C LYS A 143 -28.07 12.60 -29.20
N SER A 144 -28.05 11.81 -30.28
CA SER A 144 -28.98 11.97 -31.41
C SER A 144 -30.15 10.97 -31.41
N GLU A 145 -30.14 9.94 -30.56
CA GLU A 145 -31.07 8.80 -30.65
C GLU A 145 -32.50 9.12 -30.17
N ALA A 146 -32.66 10.04 -29.20
CA ALA A 146 -33.97 10.39 -28.64
C ALA A 146 -34.90 11.12 -29.62
N VAL A 147 -34.33 11.88 -30.58
CA VAL A 147 -35.11 12.66 -31.57
C VAL A 147 -35.69 11.76 -32.66
N VAL A 148 -35.06 10.61 -32.96
CA VAL A 148 -35.50 9.72 -34.03
C VAL A 148 -36.69 8.86 -33.60
N ALA A 149 -36.79 8.50 -32.32
CA ALA A 149 -37.79 7.53 -31.85
C ALA A 149 -39.26 8.00 -31.95
N SER A 150 -39.54 9.31 -31.95
CA SER A 150 -40.91 9.82 -31.96
C SER A 150 -41.63 9.67 -33.31
N ASP A 151 -40.87 9.62 -34.41
CA ASP A 151 -41.44 9.62 -35.78
C ASP A 151 -41.45 8.23 -36.43
N ILE A 152 -40.98 7.19 -35.74
CA ILE A 152 -40.91 5.84 -36.31
C ILE A 152 -42.28 5.15 -36.16
N PRO A 153 -43.00 4.82 -37.26
CA PRO A 153 -44.29 4.15 -37.18
C PRO A 153 -44.17 2.79 -36.50
N ILE A 154 -45.07 2.50 -35.56
CA ILE A 154 -45.10 1.22 -34.82
C ILE A 154 -45.23 0.07 -35.82
N PHE A 155 -44.44 -0.99 -35.60
CA PHE A 155 -44.31 -2.15 -36.49
C PHE A 155 -43.69 -1.91 -37.88
N SER A 156 -43.17 -0.71 -38.18
CA SER A 156 -42.30 -0.52 -39.35
C SER A 156 -41.00 -1.32 -39.22
N LYS A 157 -40.29 -1.55 -40.34
CA LYS A 157 -38.97 -2.21 -40.32
C LYS A 157 -37.96 -1.45 -39.46
N GLU A 158 -38.03 -0.12 -39.48
CA GLU A 158 -37.20 0.76 -38.66
C GLU A 158 -37.55 0.61 -37.17
N PHE A 159 -38.85 0.56 -36.82
CA PHE A 159 -39.30 0.33 -35.44
C PHE A 159 -38.82 -1.03 -34.92
N LEU A 160 -38.97 -2.09 -35.70
CA LEU A 160 -38.53 -3.43 -35.30
C LEU A 160 -37.01 -3.49 -35.09
N ALA A 161 -36.23 -2.83 -35.96
CA ALA A 161 -34.78 -2.73 -35.81
C ALA A 161 -34.37 -1.92 -34.58
N TYR A 162 -35.01 -0.77 -34.36
CA TYR A 162 -34.81 0.09 -33.18
C TYR A 162 -35.16 -0.68 -31.90
N ASN A 163 -36.35 -1.29 -31.82
CA ASN A 163 -36.77 -2.06 -30.65
C ASN A 163 -35.79 -3.21 -30.35
N LYS A 164 -35.33 -3.96 -31.37
CA LYS A 164 -34.31 -5.00 -31.19
C LYS A 164 -32.97 -4.45 -30.67
N SER A 165 -32.57 -3.26 -31.15
CA SER A 165 -31.37 -2.57 -30.66
C SER A 165 -31.53 -2.15 -29.19
N GLN A 166 -32.66 -1.54 -28.83
CA GLN A 166 -32.98 -1.15 -27.47
C GLN A 166 -33.09 -2.36 -26.53
N GLU A 167 -33.76 -3.44 -26.94
CA GLU A 167 -33.80 -4.70 -26.18
C GLU A 167 -32.40 -5.27 -25.93
N SER A 168 -31.52 -5.18 -26.94
CA SER A 168 -30.11 -5.59 -26.82
C SER A 168 -29.34 -4.68 -25.85
N LYS A 169 -29.56 -3.36 -25.88
CA LYS A 169 -29.00 -2.37 -24.95
C LYS A 169 -29.48 -2.68 -23.51
N CYS A 170 -30.77 -2.87 -23.31
CA CYS A 170 -31.37 -3.25 -22.02
C CYS A 170 -30.84 -4.59 -21.50
N LYS A 171 -30.69 -5.61 -22.36
CA LYS A 171 -30.10 -6.90 -21.98
C LYS A 171 -28.65 -6.77 -21.54
N LYS A 172 -27.85 -5.92 -22.22
CA LYS A 172 -26.47 -5.61 -21.82
C LYS A 172 -26.43 -4.83 -20.49
N LEU A 173 -27.27 -3.82 -20.32
CA LEU A 173 -27.38 -3.05 -19.07
C LEU A 173 -27.76 -3.94 -17.89
N ARG A 174 -28.75 -4.82 -18.03
CA ARG A 174 -29.12 -5.78 -16.98
C ARG A 174 -27.97 -6.70 -16.58
N LYS A 175 -27.19 -7.19 -17.57
CA LYS A 175 -25.99 -7.99 -17.29
C LYS A 175 -24.91 -7.19 -16.55
N MET A 176 -24.68 -5.94 -16.96
CA MET A 176 -23.71 -5.06 -16.30
C MET A 176 -24.14 -4.73 -14.86
N VAL A 177 -25.41 -4.40 -14.65
CA VAL A 177 -25.97 -4.14 -13.31
C VAL A 177 -25.83 -5.37 -12.41
N SER A 178 -26.13 -6.57 -12.91
CA SER A 178 -25.93 -7.81 -12.14
C SER A 178 -24.46 -8.01 -11.75
N ALA A 179 -23.53 -7.80 -12.69
CA ALA A 179 -22.10 -7.93 -12.41
C ALA A 179 -21.58 -6.89 -11.40
N LEU A 180 -22.04 -5.63 -11.52
CA LEU A 180 -21.70 -4.57 -10.56
C LEU A 180 -22.32 -4.83 -9.19
N GLN A 181 -23.53 -5.41 -9.13
CA GLN A 181 -24.16 -5.78 -7.88
C GLN A 181 -23.37 -6.88 -7.18
N GLU A 182 -22.95 -7.92 -7.91
CA GLU A 182 -22.07 -8.98 -7.39
C GLU A 182 -20.74 -8.41 -6.86
N GLU A 183 -20.10 -7.49 -7.60
CA GLU A 183 -18.87 -6.82 -7.15
C GLU A 183 -19.10 -5.99 -5.88
N ASN A 184 -20.20 -5.23 -5.81
CA ASN A 184 -20.55 -4.45 -4.63
C ASN A 184 -20.80 -5.33 -3.40
N ASP A 185 -21.45 -6.48 -3.57
CA ASP A 185 -21.74 -7.41 -2.47
C ASP A 185 -20.46 -8.08 -1.96
N LEU A 186 -19.51 -8.40 -2.84
CA LEU A 186 -18.16 -8.85 -2.45
C LEU A 186 -17.38 -7.77 -1.69
N LEU A 187 -17.40 -6.52 -2.18
CA LEU A 187 -16.72 -5.40 -1.53
C LEU A 187 -17.29 -5.11 -0.14
N LYS A 188 -18.62 -5.16 0.03
CA LYS A 188 -19.26 -5.01 1.35
C LYS A 188 -18.83 -6.11 2.32
N ALA A 189 -18.73 -7.36 1.86
CA ALA A 189 -18.25 -8.47 2.68
C ALA A 189 -16.78 -8.28 3.12
N ASP A 190 -15.91 -7.82 2.21
CA ASP A 190 -14.52 -7.52 2.53
C ASP A 190 -14.37 -6.35 3.51
N ILE A 191 -15.16 -5.28 3.34
CA ILE A 191 -15.21 -4.17 4.29
C ILE A 191 -15.60 -4.66 5.68
N ALA A 192 -16.68 -5.45 5.80
CA ALA A 192 -17.12 -6.00 7.08
C ALA A 192 -16.03 -6.85 7.76
N LYS A 193 -15.34 -7.70 6.99
CA LYS A 193 -14.23 -8.52 7.47
C LYS A 193 -13.04 -7.68 7.94
N LEU A 194 -12.72 -6.60 7.22
CA LEU A 194 -11.64 -5.67 7.61
C LEU A 194 -12.00 -4.89 8.87
N SER A 195 -13.24 -4.41 8.98
CA SER A 195 -13.73 -3.74 10.20
C SER A 195 -13.65 -4.66 11.42
N GLU A 196 -13.99 -5.94 11.28
CA GLU A 196 -13.89 -6.91 12.37
C GLU A 196 -12.43 -7.16 12.79
N ARG A 197 -11.53 -7.33 11.81
CA ARG A 197 -10.08 -7.45 12.07
C ARG A 197 -9.53 -6.21 12.78
N MET A 198 -9.98 -5.02 12.39
CA MET A 198 -9.55 -3.78 13.00
C MET A 198 -9.98 -3.69 14.48
N LYS A 199 -11.22 -4.09 14.80
CA LYS A 199 -11.70 -4.16 16.18
C LYS A 199 -10.85 -5.10 17.05
N LEU A 200 -10.50 -6.28 16.54
CA LEU A 200 -9.62 -7.22 17.25
C LEU A 200 -8.23 -6.64 17.53
N ILE A 201 -7.62 -6.00 16.52
CA ILE A 201 -6.30 -5.35 16.67
C ILE A 201 -6.37 -4.21 17.68
N CYS A 202 -7.39 -3.34 17.59
CA CYS A 202 -7.58 -2.23 18.52
C CYS A 202 -7.83 -2.73 19.95
N GLY A 203 -8.63 -3.78 20.13
CA GLY A 203 -8.89 -4.40 21.44
C GLY A 203 -7.61 -4.96 22.07
N GLN A 204 -6.76 -5.63 21.29
CA GLN A 204 -5.48 -6.16 21.76
C GLN A 204 -4.50 -5.03 22.14
N GLN A 205 -4.42 -3.96 21.34
CA GLN A 205 -3.57 -2.80 21.64
C GLN A 205 -4.02 -2.07 22.91
N HIS A 206 -5.33 -1.98 23.15
CA HIS A 206 -5.86 -1.32 24.33
C HIS A 206 -5.35 -1.98 25.63
N GLY A 207 -5.29 -3.31 25.71
CA GLY A 207 -4.75 -4.00 26.89
C GLY A 207 -3.29 -3.67 27.18
N ALA A 208 -2.43 -3.71 26.16
CA ALA A 208 -1.00 -3.42 26.30
C ALA A 208 -0.72 -1.95 26.62
N VAL A 209 -1.43 -1.02 25.96
CA VAL A 209 -1.33 0.43 26.23
C VAL A 209 -1.77 0.73 27.65
N GLN A 210 -2.92 0.20 28.09
CA GLN A 210 -3.42 0.40 29.46
C GLN A 210 -2.45 -0.14 30.52
N TRP A 211 -1.86 -1.31 30.31
CA TRP A 211 -0.86 -1.87 31.22
C TRP A 211 0.40 -0.99 31.29
N SER A 212 0.91 -0.56 30.14
CA SER A 212 2.05 0.36 30.05
C SER A 212 1.77 1.69 30.74
N THR A 213 0.59 2.28 30.54
CA THR A 213 0.15 3.52 31.20
C THR A 213 0.08 3.35 32.72
N LYS A 214 -0.48 2.24 33.22
CA LYS A 214 -0.56 1.96 34.66
C LYS A 214 0.82 1.80 35.30
N ILE A 215 1.73 1.07 34.64
CA ILE A 215 3.11 0.93 35.12
C ILE A 215 3.81 2.28 35.12
N LYS A 216 3.70 3.05 34.03
CA LYS A 216 4.28 4.37 33.94
C LYS A 216 3.79 5.27 35.07
N GLN A 217 2.49 5.30 35.34
CA GLN A 217 1.90 6.06 36.45
C GLN A 217 2.43 5.60 37.82
N ARG A 218 2.50 4.28 38.06
CA ARG A 218 3.03 3.71 39.30
C ARG A 218 4.49 4.12 39.52
N TRP A 219 5.33 3.94 38.50
CA TRP A 219 6.75 4.30 38.56
C TRP A 219 6.95 5.81 38.70
N THR A 220 6.17 6.63 37.99
CA THR A 220 6.20 8.09 38.16
C THR A 220 5.93 8.47 39.61
N LYS A 221 4.91 7.88 40.25
CA LYS A 221 4.62 8.16 41.66
C LYS A 221 5.78 7.73 42.56
N LEU A 222 6.28 6.50 42.41
CA LEU A 222 7.39 5.97 43.20
C LEU A 222 8.66 6.82 43.07
N LEU A 223 8.98 7.27 41.85
CA LEU A 223 10.15 8.13 41.60
C LEU A 223 9.98 9.50 42.25
N ILE A 224 8.80 10.13 42.15
CA ILE A 224 8.54 11.43 42.77
C ILE A 224 8.64 11.33 44.29
N ASP A 225 8.03 10.31 44.89
CA ASP A 225 8.05 10.12 46.35
C ASP A 225 9.48 9.89 46.86
N ALA A 226 10.27 9.07 46.16
CA ALA A 226 11.65 8.77 46.55
C ALA A 226 12.61 9.95 46.35
N LEU A 227 12.46 10.68 45.23
CA LEU A 227 13.38 11.75 44.83
C LEU A 227 12.89 13.13 45.26
N ALA A 228 11.83 13.23 46.08
CA ALA A 228 11.20 14.48 46.49
C ALA A 228 12.19 15.51 47.08
N TYR A 229 13.26 15.04 47.74
CA TYR A 229 14.27 15.88 48.40
C TYR A 229 15.60 15.95 47.64
N VAL A 230 15.68 15.40 46.43
CA VAL A 230 16.91 15.41 45.63
C VAL A 230 16.76 16.38 44.46
N SER A 231 17.46 17.51 44.56
CA SER A 231 17.50 18.50 43.50
C SER A 231 18.61 18.19 42.49
N VAL A 232 18.31 18.31 41.21
CA VAL A 232 19.30 18.27 40.11
C VAL A 232 19.19 19.60 39.38
N ASP A 233 20.30 20.35 39.31
CA ASP A 233 20.34 21.72 38.76
C ASP A 233 19.29 22.69 39.36
N GLY A 234 18.90 22.51 40.63
CA GLY A 234 17.91 23.35 41.31
C GLY A 234 16.45 22.96 41.06
N GLU A 235 16.19 21.95 40.24
CA GLU A 235 14.84 21.43 39.98
C GLU A 235 14.53 20.19 40.83
N TYR A 236 13.28 20.06 41.26
CA TYR A 236 12.75 18.90 41.98
C TYR A 236 11.79 18.11 41.08
N PRO A 237 11.67 16.78 41.28
CA PRO A 237 10.78 15.94 40.48
C PRO A 237 9.29 16.26 40.76
N THR A 238 8.53 16.42 39.67
CA THR A 238 7.09 16.68 39.63
C THR A 238 6.44 15.78 38.57
N PRO A 239 5.12 15.55 38.59
CA PRO A 239 4.44 14.69 37.62
C PRO A 239 4.65 15.11 36.15
N GLN A 240 4.86 16.40 35.90
CA GLN A 240 5.05 16.96 34.55
C GLN A 240 6.52 16.96 34.10
N ASN A 241 7.47 17.15 35.02
CA ASN A 241 8.89 17.24 34.69
C ASN A 241 9.68 15.93 34.90
N ILE A 242 9.05 14.87 35.43
CA ILE A 242 9.78 13.65 35.83
C ILE A 242 10.60 13.04 34.69
N GLU A 243 10.08 13.07 33.47
CA GLU A 243 10.77 12.52 32.29
C GLU A 243 12.03 13.34 31.96
N THR A 244 11.92 14.67 31.96
CA THR A 244 13.06 15.56 31.68
C THR A 244 14.07 15.53 32.84
N TYR A 245 13.61 15.44 34.08
CA TYR A 245 14.45 15.25 35.27
C TYR A 245 15.26 13.94 35.17
N MET A 246 14.62 12.82 34.82
CA MET A 246 15.31 11.54 34.65
C MET A 246 16.30 11.55 33.47
N GLN A 247 16.00 12.31 32.40
CA GLN A 247 16.94 12.50 31.29
C GLN A 247 18.16 13.33 31.71
N LYS A 248 17.97 14.40 32.49
CA LYS A 248 19.07 15.19 33.09
C LYS A 248 19.93 14.31 34.00
N LEU A 249 19.29 13.52 34.86
CA LEU A 249 19.99 12.56 35.74
C LEU A 249 20.82 11.55 34.94
N LYS A 250 20.25 10.97 33.88
CA LYS A 250 20.96 10.05 32.99
C LYS A 250 22.18 10.71 32.34
N LYS A 251 22.05 11.96 31.91
CA LYS A 251 23.16 12.75 31.36
C LYS A 251 24.24 12.99 32.43
N LEU A 252 23.83 13.36 33.65
CA LEU A 252 24.71 13.62 34.78
C LEU A 252 25.52 12.38 35.18
N ILE A 253 24.95 11.17 35.09
CA ILE A 253 25.67 9.91 35.31
C ILE A 253 26.83 9.72 34.32
N VAL A 254 26.64 10.14 33.06
CA VAL A 254 27.68 10.02 32.02
C VAL A 254 28.76 11.09 32.19
N GLU A 255 28.38 12.31 32.57
CA GLU A 255 29.31 13.44 32.66
C GLU A 255 30.07 13.49 33.98
N ASN A 256 29.41 13.24 35.12
CA ASN A 256 29.98 13.37 36.46
C ASN A 256 29.48 12.25 37.39
N PRO A 257 30.03 11.02 37.28
CA PRO A 257 29.55 9.86 38.03
C PRO A 257 29.73 9.95 39.55
N SER A 258 30.64 10.81 40.03
CA SER A 258 30.95 10.99 41.46
C SER A 258 30.28 12.22 42.10
N SER A 259 29.26 12.79 41.46
CA SER A 259 28.55 13.95 42.01
C SER A 259 27.82 13.60 43.32
N LYS A 260 27.71 14.57 44.23
CA LYS A 260 26.99 14.42 45.50
C LYS A 260 25.51 14.09 45.27
N ASP A 261 24.93 14.68 44.22
CA ASP A 261 23.53 14.47 43.86
C ASP A 261 23.27 13.01 43.48
N LEU A 262 24.16 12.36 42.72
CA LEU A 262 24.02 10.94 42.37
C LEU A 262 24.12 10.01 43.58
N ILE A 263 24.92 10.36 44.57
CA ILE A 263 24.98 9.60 45.83
C ILE A 263 23.64 9.70 46.55
N ALA A 264 23.05 10.90 46.64
CA ALA A 264 21.74 11.11 47.24
C ALA A 264 20.63 10.37 46.46
N VAL A 265 20.64 10.43 45.13
CA VAL A 265 19.72 9.68 44.26
C VAL A 265 19.84 8.18 44.50
N ARG A 266 21.07 7.64 44.58
CA ARG A 266 21.28 6.19 44.82
C ARG A 266 20.72 5.75 46.18
N MET A 267 20.92 6.57 47.22
CA MET A 267 20.35 6.30 48.54
C MET A 267 18.82 6.31 48.48
N ALA A 268 18.24 7.37 47.90
CA ALA A 268 16.79 7.51 47.74
C ALA A 268 16.14 6.35 46.98
N LEU A 269 16.77 5.87 45.89
CA LEU A 269 16.22 4.79 45.07
C LEU A 269 16.48 3.39 45.63
N SER A 270 17.39 3.23 46.60
CA SER A 270 17.71 1.91 47.17
C SER A 270 16.55 1.27 47.94
N GLU A 271 15.60 2.08 48.42
CA GLU A 271 14.43 1.62 49.18
C GLU A 271 13.18 1.40 48.29
N VAL A 272 13.25 1.77 47.01
CA VAL A 272 12.08 1.78 46.12
C VAL A 272 11.93 0.45 45.39
N ASN A 273 10.78 -0.19 45.56
CA ASN A 273 10.45 -1.41 44.82
C ASN A 273 9.67 -1.11 43.52
N PHE A 274 10.33 -1.32 42.38
CA PHE A 274 9.74 -1.14 41.04
C PHE A 274 9.06 -2.39 40.46
N THR A 275 9.08 -3.53 41.17
CA THR A 275 8.39 -4.77 40.76
C THR A 275 6.88 -4.71 40.93
#